data_AF-A0A538D5M2-F1
#
_entry.id   AF-A0A538D5M2-F1
#
_cell.length_a   1.000
_cell.length_b   1.000
_cell.length_c   1.000
_cell.angle_alpha   90.00
_cell.angle_beta   90.00
_cell.angle_gamma   90.00
#
_symmetry.space_group_name_H-M   'P 1'
#
loop_
_entity.id
_entity.type
_entity.pdbx_description
1 polymer ?
#
loop_
_entity_poly.entity_id
_entity_poly.type
_entity_poly.pdbx_seq_one_letter_code
_entity_poly.pdbx_strand_id
1 'polypeptide(L)'
;MLFLALTAIAAVGLGATGSIASGKQAGVAYIFRGELAATPPPNSASLLVDVAGGNQRALRLMVGQPSGQAFTVGGNTEYLRWVHGVPTVVDQSNLAEGDQLVVRIRAPRGSSLAQVEAASAAVVADHGPNPGRAAKPLWLFQGTLNAPAANSHLSVHVVDGNHRALKAMLGQAQDQSFAFGRRTVFIRWQGRVPTLISPSQLTVGDRIRVRIRARGNSSLGQVEATPANHVGEHEPAASS
;
A
#
# COMPACT_ATOMS: atom_id res chain seq x y z
N MET A 1 19.60 -42.95 17.25
CA MET A 1 18.74 -41.78 16.99
C MET A 1 19.58 -40.55 17.29
N LEU A 2 20.05 -39.87 16.24
CA LEU A 2 21.07 -38.82 16.30
C LEU A 2 20.38 -37.47 16.04
N PHE A 3 20.41 -36.58 17.02
CA PHE A 3 19.95 -35.19 16.91
C PHE A 3 20.91 -34.41 15.99
N LEU A 4 20.40 -33.84 14.89
CA LEU A 4 21.11 -32.83 14.10
C LEU A 4 20.60 -31.45 14.51
N ALA A 5 21.42 -30.74 15.27
CA ALA A 5 21.24 -29.32 15.56
C ALA A 5 21.73 -28.49 14.38
N LEU A 6 20.85 -27.68 13.79
CA LEU A 6 21.18 -26.73 12.73
C LEU A 6 21.67 -25.43 13.37
N THR A 7 22.98 -25.20 13.35
CA THR A 7 23.63 -23.96 13.84
C THR A 7 23.44 -22.84 12.82
N ALA A 8 22.65 -21.83 13.17
CA ALA A 8 22.57 -20.58 12.42
C ALA A 8 23.84 -19.74 12.64
N ILE A 9 24.55 -19.43 11.56
CA ILE A 9 25.69 -18.51 11.59
C ILE A 9 25.13 -17.08 11.56
N ALA A 10 25.12 -16.41 12.71
CA ALA A 10 24.90 -14.97 12.79
C ALA A 10 26.19 -14.23 12.40
N ALA A 11 26.21 -13.59 11.23
CA ALA A 11 27.28 -12.69 10.85
C ALA A 11 27.15 -11.38 11.64
N VAL A 12 27.95 -11.23 12.70
CA VAL A 12 28.10 -9.97 13.45
C VAL A 12 28.99 -9.04 12.64
N GLY A 13 28.39 -8.10 11.92
CA GLY A 13 29.08 -6.96 11.32
C GLY A 13 29.28 -5.85 12.34
N LEU A 14 30.54 -5.48 12.59
CA LEU A 14 30.96 -4.40 13.48
C LEU A 14 30.30 -3.05 13.13
N GLY A 15 29.98 -2.29 14.19
CA GLY A 15 29.28 -1.02 14.13
C GLY A 15 30.04 0.10 13.42
N ALA A 16 29.28 0.88 12.65
CA ALA A 16 29.51 2.30 12.48
C ALA A 16 28.31 3.02 13.11
N THR A 17 28.49 3.54 14.32
CA THR A 17 27.55 4.48 14.93
C THR A 17 27.64 5.81 14.19
N GLY A 18 27.00 5.89 13.03
CA GLY A 18 26.70 7.16 12.39
C GLY A 18 25.57 7.82 13.16
N SER A 19 25.87 8.83 13.96
CA SER A 19 24.88 9.72 14.55
C SER A 19 24.07 10.34 13.41
N ILE A 20 22.85 9.86 13.18
CA ILE A 20 21.95 10.45 12.19
C ILE A 20 21.43 11.74 12.83
N ALA A 21 22.09 12.86 12.52
CA ALA A 21 21.53 14.16 12.75
C ALA A 21 20.15 14.21 12.09
N SER A 22 19.13 14.36 12.94
CA SER A 22 17.73 14.63 12.59
C SER A 22 17.63 16.00 11.90
N GLY A 23 18.18 16.10 10.68
CA GLY A 23 17.92 17.18 9.76
C GLY A 23 16.63 16.89 9.02
N LYS A 24 15.70 17.86 9.01
CA LYS A 24 14.41 17.87 8.29
C LYS A 24 14.58 17.74 6.76
N GLN A 25 15.13 16.63 6.27
CA GLN A 25 14.98 16.22 4.89
C GLN A 25 13.76 15.32 4.81
N ALA A 26 12.75 15.74 4.06
CA ALA A 26 11.59 14.92 3.76
C ALA A 26 12.05 13.62 3.07
N GLY A 27 12.16 12.55 3.86
CA GLY A 27 12.60 11.24 3.38
C GLY A 27 11.70 10.75 2.24
N VAL A 28 12.30 10.08 1.26
CA VAL A 28 11.53 9.46 0.17
C VAL A 28 11.02 8.10 0.61
N ALA A 29 9.87 7.69 0.06
CA ALA A 29 9.30 6.39 0.34
C ALA A 29 9.99 5.28 -0.46
N TYR A 30 10.44 4.25 0.25
CA TYR A 30 10.84 2.96 -0.29
C TYR A 30 9.74 1.97 0.08
N ILE A 31 9.18 1.28 -0.92
CA ILE A 31 8.09 0.34 -0.73
C ILE A 31 8.58 -1.01 -1.22
N PHE A 32 8.70 -1.96 -0.31
CA PHE A 32 9.03 -3.35 -0.60
C PHE A 32 7.75 -4.18 -0.51
N ARG A 33 7.62 -5.16 -1.39
CA ARG A 33 6.52 -6.13 -1.41
C ARG A 33 7.10 -7.52 -1.45
N GLY A 34 6.61 -8.40 -0.60
CA GLY A 34 7.16 -9.74 -0.48
C GLY A 34 6.36 -10.60 0.47
N GLU A 35 6.88 -11.79 0.72
CA GLU A 35 6.30 -12.77 1.62
C GLU A 35 7.01 -12.73 2.97
N LEU A 36 6.27 -12.83 4.08
CA LEU A 36 6.88 -12.93 5.41
C LEU A 36 7.51 -14.33 5.55
N ALA A 37 8.83 -14.38 5.67
CA ALA A 37 9.58 -15.63 5.63
C ALA A 37 9.44 -16.46 6.92
N ALA A 38 9.08 -15.83 8.04
CA ALA A 38 8.85 -16.50 9.31
C ALA A 38 7.93 -15.68 10.20
N THR A 39 7.10 -16.36 11.01
CA THR A 39 6.26 -15.69 12.02
C THR A 39 7.18 -15.00 13.05
N PRO A 40 7.12 -13.66 13.19
CA PRO A 40 7.99 -12.95 14.10
C PRO A 40 7.61 -13.27 15.56
N PRO A 41 8.58 -13.41 16.48
CA PRO A 41 8.30 -13.41 17.90
C PRO A 41 7.56 -12.11 18.30
N PRO A 42 6.76 -12.13 19.37
CA PRO A 42 6.11 -10.92 19.89
C PRO A 42 7.14 -9.81 20.15
N ASN A 43 6.87 -8.60 19.66
CA ASN A 43 7.73 -7.42 19.79
C ASN A 43 9.11 -7.56 19.12
N SER A 44 9.24 -8.39 18.08
CA SER A 44 10.47 -8.46 17.29
C SER A 44 10.79 -7.09 16.69
N ALA A 45 12.06 -6.65 16.82
CA ALA A 45 12.55 -5.41 16.22
C ALA A 45 12.84 -5.54 14.71
N SER A 46 12.66 -6.72 14.13
CA SER A 46 12.86 -6.94 12.70
C SER A 46 11.86 -7.93 12.10
N LEU A 47 11.61 -7.78 10.81
CA LEU A 47 10.82 -8.70 9.99
C LEU A 47 11.69 -9.22 8.85
N LEU A 48 11.70 -10.54 8.66
CA LEU A 48 12.36 -11.18 7.53
C LEU A 48 11.34 -11.35 6.39
N VAL A 49 11.61 -10.72 5.26
CA VAL A 49 10.69 -10.70 4.11
C VAL A 49 11.41 -11.13 2.85
N ASP A 50 10.84 -12.10 2.15
CA ASP A 50 11.25 -12.48 0.81
C ASP A 50 10.68 -11.50 -0.22
N VAL A 51 11.49 -10.50 -0.55
CA VAL A 51 11.11 -9.39 -1.42
C VAL A 51 10.97 -9.87 -2.87
N ALA A 52 9.77 -9.69 -3.42
CA ALA A 52 9.42 -10.03 -4.80
C ALA A 52 9.05 -8.79 -5.64
N GLY A 53 8.85 -7.63 -5.02
CA GLY A 53 8.32 -6.46 -5.68
C GLY A 53 8.54 -5.17 -4.91
N GLY A 54 8.10 -4.04 -5.48
CA GLY A 54 8.23 -2.75 -4.82
C GLY A 54 7.97 -1.57 -5.74
N ASN A 55 8.20 -0.37 -5.20
CA ASN A 55 8.31 0.81 -6.05
C ASN A 55 9.68 0.85 -6.75
N GLN A 56 9.82 1.66 -7.81
CA GLN A 56 11.05 1.73 -8.61
C GLN A 56 12.31 1.98 -7.77
N ARG A 57 12.21 2.81 -6.72
CA ARG A 57 13.34 3.13 -5.83
C ARG A 57 13.80 1.90 -5.04
N ALA A 58 12.87 1.19 -4.40
CA ALA A 58 13.15 -0.05 -3.68
C ALA A 58 13.70 -1.13 -4.62
N LEU A 59 13.05 -1.34 -5.77
CA LEU A 59 13.46 -2.35 -6.74
C LEU A 59 14.87 -2.11 -7.30
N ARG A 60 15.26 -0.84 -7.48
CA ARG A 60 16.62 -0.51 -7.90
C ARG A 60 17.67 -0.91 -6.85
N LEU A 61 17.34 -0.81 -5.56
CA LEU A 61 18.24 -1.23 -4.48
C LEU A 61 18.36 -2.76 -4.38
N MET A 62 17.35 -3.50 -4.84
CA MET A 62 17.34 -4.96 -4.83
C MET A 62 18.11 -5.62 -5.98
N VAL A 63 18.55 -4.86 -6.99
CA VAL A 63 19.28 -5.43 -8.13
C VAL A 63 20.61 -6.01 -7.65
N GLY A 64 20.79 -7.33 -7.81
CA GLY A 64 21.98 -8.06 -7.38
C GLY A 64 22.02 -8.42 -5.89
N GLN A 65 20.93 -8.19 -5.16
CA GLN A 65 20.78 -8.56 -3.75
C GLN A 65 19.95 -9.85 -3.61
N PRO A 66 20.09 -10.60 -2.50
CA PRO A 66 19.19 -11.73 -2.21
C PRO A 66 17.74 -11.24 -2.04
N SER A 67 16.76 -12.13 -2.23
CA SER A 67 15.35 -11.78 -2.03
C SER A 67 15.00 -11.59 -0.55
N GLY A 68 15.55 -12.43 0.33
CA GLY A 68 15.35 -12.35 1.78
C GLY A 68 16.04 -11.14 2.36
N GLN A 69 15.25 -10.21 2.91
CA GLN A 69 15.72 -8.97 3.52
C GLN A 69 15.14 -8.79 4.92
N ALA A 70 15.94 -8.23 5.82
CA ALA A 70 15.56 -7.96 7.20
C ALA A 70 15.23 -6.47 7.37
N PHE A 71 13.96 -6.15 7.61
CA PHE A 71 13.50 -4.78 7.80
C PHE A 71 13.31 -4.48 9.28
N THR A 72 13.85 -3.36 9.74
CA THR A 72 13.68 -2.88 11.12
C THR A 72 12.26 -2.39 11.33
N VAL A 73 11.64 -2.81 12.44
CA VAL A 73 10.35 -2.33 12.93
C VAL A 73 10.50 -1.83 14.37
N GLY A 74 9.61 -0.95 14.80
CA GLY A 74 9.68 -0.38 16.15
C GLY A 74 8.32 0.11 16.65
N GLY A 75 8.32 0.78 17.81
CA GLY A 75 7.07 1.24 18.46
C GLY A 75 6.25 2.26 17.65
N ASN A 76 6.84 2.87 16.61
CA ASN A 76 6.16 3.79 15.70
C ASN A 76 5.71 3.14 14.38
N THR A 77 5.91 1.82 14.23
CA THR A 77 5.46 1.06 13.06
C THR A 77 3.98 0.75 13.21
N GLU A 78 3.18 1.18 12.24
CA GLU A 78 1.77 0.79 12.17
C GLU A 78 1.61 -0.52 11.39
N TYR A 79 0.94 -1.50 11.97
CA TYR A 79 0.60 -2.74 11.29
C TYR A 79 -0.84 -2.66 10.78
N LEU A 80 -1.02 -2.88 9.49
CA LEU A 80 -2.32 -2.85 8.83
C LEU A 80 -2.63 -4.21 8.25
N ARG A 81 -3.74 -4.83 8.63
CA ARG A 81 -4.25 -6.04 7.99
C ARG A 81 -5.36 -5.68 7.00
N TRP A 82 -5.21 -6.13 5.76
CA TRP A 82 -6.16 -5.93 4.68
C TRP A 82 -6.95 -7.21 4.40
N VAL A 83 -8.22 -7.23 4.80
CA VAL A 83 -9.12 -8.36 4.52
C VAL A 83 -10.22 -7.89 3.58
N HIS A 84 -10.36 -8.54 2.42
CA HIS A 84 -11.35 -8.17 1.40
C HIS A 84 -11.32 -6.68 1.00
N GLY A 85 -10.15 -6.04 1.04
CA GLY A 85 -9.97 -4.63 0.72
C GLY A 85 -10.31 -3.66 1.85
N VAL A 86 -10.67 -4.16 3.04
CA VAL A 86 -10.89 -3.36 4.25
C VAL A 86 -9.60 -3.39 5.10
N PRO A 87 -9.02 -2.21 5.42
CA PRO A 87 -7.87 -2.14 6.31
C PRO A 87 -8.29 -2.13 7.78
N THR A 88 -7.48 -2.71 8.64
CA THR A 88 -7.64 -2.66 10.09
C THR A 88 -6.27 -2.56 10.74
N VAL A 89 -6.12 -1.66 11.73
CA VAL A 89 -4.90 -1.58 12.53
C VAL A 89 -4.85 -2.79 13.45
N VAL A 90 -3.73 -3.50 13.45
CA VAL A 90 -3.52 -4.74 14.21
C VAL A 90 -2.19 -4.69 14.96
N ASP A 91 -1.92 -5.70 15.78
CA ASP A 91 -0.63 -5.88 16.42
C ASP A 91 0.31 -6.73 15.55
N GLN A 92 1.62 -6.65 15.82
CA GLN A 92 2.63 -7.49 15.14
C GLN A 92 2.34 -8.99 15.29
N SER A 93 1.73 -9.39 16.41
CA SER A 93 1.35 -10.79 16.69
C SER A 93 0.31 -11.34 15.71
N ASN A 94 -0.34 -10.49 14.91
CA ASN A 94 -1.26 -10.93 13.88
C ASN A 94 -0.57 -11.33 12.58
N LEU A 95 0.71 -10.97 12.38
CA LEU A 95 1.49 -11.38 11.21
C LEU A 95 1.81 -12.87 11.29
N ALA A 96 1.62 -13.59 10.19
CA ALA A 96 1.95 -15.00 10.07
C ALA A 96 2.93 -15.23 8.92
N GLU A 97 3.75 -16.27 9.06
CA GLU A 97 4.56 -16.78 7.95
C GLU A 97 3.71 -17.04 6.70
N GLY A 98 4.26 -16.70 5.54
CA GLY A 98 3.58 -16.80 4.26
C GLY A 98 2.70 -15.59 3.93
N ASP A 99 2.44 -14.69 4.87
CA ASP A 99 1.65 -13.48 4.60
C ASP A 99 2.34 -12.57 3.58
N GLN A 100 1.57 -12.07 2.61
CA GLN A 100 2.05 -11.11 1.63
C GLN A 100 2.04 -9.71 2.22
N LEU A 101 3.24 -9.16 2.44
CA LEU A 101 3.45 -7.88 3.09
C LEU A 101 3.81 -6.77 2.09
N VAL A 102 3.42 -5.55 2.45
CA VAL A 102 3.96 -4.32 1.90
C VAL A 102 4.64 -3.55 3.03
N VAL A 103 5.97 -3.50 2.99
CA VAL A 103 6.79 -2.78 3.97
C VAL A 103 7.11 -1.40 3.42
N ARG A 104 6.82 -0.37 4.21
CA ARG A 104 7.01 1.04 3.83
C ARG A 104 7.99 1.72 4.74
N ILE A 105 9.07 2.20 4.15
CA ILE A 105 10.16 2.84 4.88
C ILE A 105 10.39 4.22 4.30
N ARG A 106 10.72 5.18 5.15
CA ARG A 106 11.23 6.48 4.75
C ARG A 106 12.70 6.60 5.09
N ALA A 107 13.49 6.94 4.08
CA ALA A 107 14.90 7.22 4.23
C ALA A 107 15.30 8.37 3.30
N PRO A 108 16.46 9.00 3.50
CA PRO A 108 17.00 9.97 2.57
C PRO A 108 17.04 9.46 1.12
N ARG A 109 16.98 10.40 0.18
CA ARG A 109 17.12 10.06 -1.24
C ARG A 109 18.55 9.60 -1.50
N GLY A 110 18.70 8.44 -2.13
CA GLY A 110 20.02 7.87 -2.43
C GLY A 110 20.59 7.01 -1.31
N SER A 111 19.82 6.73 -0.25
CA SER A 111 20.20 5.75 0.77
C SER A 111 20.49 4.38 0.16
N SER A 112 21.48 3.69 0.71
CA SER A 112 21.78 2.30 0.38
C SER A 112 20.70 1.36 0.92
N LEU A 113 20.66 0.11 0.44
CA LEU A 113 19.72 -0.90 0.94
C LEU A 113 19.83 -1.08 2.45
N ALA A 114 21.06 -1.27 2.97
CA ALA A 114 21.31 -1.42 4.40
C ALA A 114 20.83 -0.22 5.25
N GLN A 115 20.97 1.01 4.74
CA GLN A 115 20.45 2.20 5.42
C GLN A 115 18.92 2.25 5.44
N VAL A 116 18.29 1.76 4.36
CA VAL A 116 16.82 1.65 4.29
C VAL A 116 16.34 0.55 5.23
N GLU A 117 16.99 -0.61 5.27
CA GLU A 117 16.64 -1.72 6.16
C GLU A 117 16.81 -1.41 7.64
N ALA A 118 17.82 -0.61 7.99
CA ALA A 118 18.04 -0.11 9.34
C ALA A 118 17.04 0.98 9.76
N ALA A 119 16.40 1.66 8.81
CA ALA A 119 15.38 2.65 9.11
C ALA A 119 14.07 1.95 9.48
N SER A 120 13.51 2.31 10.64
CA SER A 120 12.25 1.73 11.12
C SER A 120 11.13 1.92 10.10
N ALA A 121 10.44 0.83 9.76
CA ALA A 121 9.29 0.85 8.87
C ALA A 121 8.18 1.73 9.46
N ALA A 122 7.63 2.60 8.63
CA ALA A 122 6.50 3.43 9.03
C ALA A 122 5.19 2.63 9.03
N VAL A 123 5.02 1.75 8.05
CA VAL A 123 3.83 0.90 7.90
C VAL A 123 4.25 -0.48 7.40
N VAL A 124 3.65 -1.53 7.98
CA VAL A 124 3.68 -2.90 7.48
C VAL A 124 2.24 -3.30 7.18
N ALA A 125 1.91 -3.44 5.89
CA ALA A 125 0.58 -3.84 5.47
C ALA A 125 0.55 -5.33 5.10
N ASP A 126 -0.16 -6.12 5.87
CA ASP A 126 -0.47 -7.53 5.70
C ASP A 126 -1.68 -7.72 4.78
N HIS A 127 -1.52 -8.51 3.72
CA HIS A 127 -2.58 -8.89 2.78
C HIS A 127 -2.96 -10.37 2.85
N GLY A 128 -2.48 -11.10 3.86
CA GLY A 128 -2.66 -12.54 4.06
C GLY A 128 -1.83 -13.40 3.11
N PRO A 129 -1.91 -14.74 3.22
CA PRO A 129 -1.00 -15.64 2.49
C PRO A 129 -1.29 -15.75 1.00
N ASN A 130 -2.53 -15.45 0.60
CA ASN A 130 -2.98 -15.51 -0.78
C ASN A 130 -3.95 -14.36 -1.06
N PRO A 131 -3.47 -13.12 -1.28
CA PRO A 131 -4.32 -11.95 -1.52
C PRO A 131 -5.16 -12.04 -2.80
N GLY A 132 -5.05 -13.13 -3.55
CA GLY A 132 -5.77 -13.39 -4.79
C GLY A 132 -5.26 -12.52 -5.94
N ARG A 133 -5.37 -13.03 -7.16
CA ARG A 133 -5.21 -12.19 -8.37
C ARG A 133 -6.58 -11.69 -8.78
N ALA A 134 -6.72 -10.37 -8.92
CA ALA A 134 -7.97 -9.79 -9.40
C ALA A 134 -8.25 -10.28 -10.83
N ALA A 135 -9.38 -10.97 -11.02
CA ALA A 135 -9.76 -11.58 -12.30
C ALA A 135 -10.01 -10.56 -13.42
N LYS A 136 -10.33 -9.31 -13.07
CA LYS A 136 -10.61 -8.22 -14.01
C LYS A 136 -9.55 -7.12 -13.93
N PRO A 137 -9.21 -6.46 -15.05
CA PRO A 137 -8.28 -5.35 -15.04
C PRO A 137 -8.78 -4.19 -14.18
N LEU A 138 -7.84 -3.41 -13.65
CA LEU A 138 -8.13 -2.19 -12.91
C LEU A 138 -8.43 -1.05 -13.87
N TRP A 139 -9.51 -0.35 -13.60
CA TRP A 139 -9.82 0.99 -14.09
C TRP A 139 -9.67 1.94 -12.91
N LEU A 140 -8.76 2.90 -13.02
CA LEU A 140 -8.47 3.86 -11.96
C LEU A 140 -8.72 5.26 -12.49
N PHE A 141 -9.67 5.95 -11.88
CA PHE A 141 -9.95 7.37 -12.12
C PHE A 141 -9.55 8.16 -10.88
N GLN A 142 -9.01 9.35 -11.07
CA GLN A 142 -8.63 10.27 -10.02
C GLN A 142 -9.17 11.65 -10.35
N GLY A 143 -9.78 12.31 -9.37
CA GLY A 143 -10.50 13.55 -9.59
C GLY A 143 -10.93 14.22 -8.30
N THR A 144 -11.71 15.29 -8.44
CA THR A 144 -12.37 15.97 -7.32
C THR A 144 -13.84 15.59 -7.28
N LEU A 145 -14.38 15.37 -6.08
CA LEU A 145 -15.80 15.12 -5.91
C LEU A 145 -16.60 16.42 -6.17
N ASN A 146 -17.52 16.41 -7.13
CA ASN A 146 -18.28 17.58 -7.56
C ASN A 146 -19.57 17.79 -6.77
N ALA A 147 -20.16 16.71 -6.28
CA ALA A 147 -21.43 16.72 -5.55
C ALA A 147 -21.43 15.65 -4.46
N PRO A 148 -22.23 15.79 -3.40
CA PRO A 148 -22.37 14.76 -2.38
C PRO A 148 -22.75 13.41 -3.00
N ALA A 149 -22.21 12.32 -2.44
CA ALA A 149 -22.56 10.98 -2.86
C ALA A 149 -24.07 10.74 -2.64
N ALA A 150 -24.80 10.44 -3.72
CA ALA A 150 -26.26 10.28 -3.67
C ALA A 150 -26.70 9.21 -4.67
N ASN A 151 -27.83 8.55 -4.40
CA ASN A 151 -28.44 7.56 -5.31
C ASN A 151 -27.48 6.46 -5.80
N SER A 152 -26.52 6.02 -4.97
CA SER A 152 -25.49 5.06 -5.38
C SER A 152 -24.54 5.56 -6.48
N HIS A 153 -24.40 6.88 -6.66
CA HIS A 153 -23.47 7.50 -7.61
C HIS A 153 -22.57 8.56 -6.99
N LEU A 154 -21.35 8.65 -7.53
CA LEU A 154 -20.37 9.69 -7.24
C LEU A 154 -20.16 10.55 -8.49
N SER A 155 -20.38 11.86 -8.37
CA SER A 155 -20.04 12.82 -9.42
C SER A 155 -18.61 13.31 -9.22
N VAL A 156 -17.74 13.06 -10.19
CA VAL A 156 -16.29 13.31 -10.08
C VAL A 156 -15.79 14.05 -11.30
N HIS A 157 -15.11 15.17 -11.08
CA HIS A 157 -14.32 15.84 -12.11
C HIS A 157 -12.97 15.12 -12.25
N VAL A 158 -12.85 14.29 -13.28
CA VAL A 158 -11.68 13.43 -13.52
C VAL A 158 -10.53 14.23 -14.11
N VAL A 159 -9.38 14.18 -13.44
CA VAL A 159 -8.15 14.88 -13.87
C VAL A 159 -7.00 13.92 -14.21
N ASP A 160 -7.05 12.70 -13.69
CA ASP A 160 -5.98 11.71 -13.87
C ASP A 160 -6.54 10.28 -13.74
N GLY A 161 -5.71 9.28 -14.05
CA GLY A 161 -6.10 7.88 -14.00
C GLY A 161 -5.03 6.96 -14.54
N ASN A 162 -5.31 5.66 -14.57
CA ASN A 162 -4.44 4.75 -15.30
C ASN A 162 -4.68 4.85 -16.81
N HIS A 163 -3.73 4.37 -17.63
CA HIS A 163 -3.82 4.41 -19.08
C HIS A 163 -5.17 3.91 -19.64
N ARG A 164 -5.74 2.86 -19.04
CA ARG A 164 -7.02 2.29 -19.47
C ARG A 164 -8.18 3.28 -19.25
N ALA A 165 -8.26 3.88 -18.07
CA ALA A 165 -9.24 4.90 -17.74
C ALA A 165 -9.07 6.13 -18.63
N LEU A 166 -7.86 6.68 -18.72
CA LEU A 166 -7.59 7.89 -19.51
C LEU A 166 -7.84 7.70 -21.01
N LYS A 167 -7.52 6.53 -21.55
CA LYS A 167 -7.84 6.20 -22.95
C LYS A 167 -9.35 6.21 -23.21
N ALA A 168 -10.16 5.71 -22.28
CA ALA A 168 -11.62 5.71 -22.43
C ALA A 168 -12.25 7.10 -22.26
N MET A 169 -11.56 8.03 -21.58
CA MET A 169 -11.98 9.42 -21.43
C MET A 169 -11.71 10.30 -22.66
N LEU A 170 -10.98 9.82 -23.67
CA LEU A 170 -10.67 10.61 -24.86
C LEU A 170 -11.97 11.00 -25.59
N GLY A 171 -12.20 12.31 -25.75
CA GLY A 171 -13.41 12.86 -26.36
C GLY A 171 -14.64 12.88 -25.44
N GLN A 172 -14.49 12.54 -24.16
CA GLN A 172 -15.57 12.56 -23.15
C GLN A 172 -15.44 13.80 -22.26
N ALA A 173 -16.54 14.16 -21.58
CA ALA A 173 -16.50 15.19 -20.54
C ALA A 173 -15.64 14.75 -19.35
N GLN A 174 -15.04 15.69 -18.62
CA GLN A 174 -14.26 15.37 -17.41
C GLN A 174 -15.14 15.05 -16.21
N ASP A 175 -16.35 15.60 -16.16
CA ASP A 175 -17.32 15.29 -15.12
C ASP A 175 -17.99 13.96 -15.43
N GLN A 176 -17.73 12.96 -14.58
CA GLN A 176 -18.13 11.57 -14.76
C GLN A 176 -18.91 11.08 -13.54
N SER A 177 -19.76 10.08 -13.75
CA SER A 177 -20.65 9.55 -12.70
C SER A 177 -20.36 8.07 -12.47
N PHE A 178 -19.81 7.74 -11.30
CA PHE A 178 -19.43 6.36 -10.97
C PHE A 178 -20.39 5.72 -9.98
N ALA A 179 -20.89 4.53 -10.31
CA ALA A 179 -21.72 3.75 -9.42
C ALA A 179 -20.93 3.22 -8.21
N PHE A 180 -21.59 3.16 -7.06
CA PHE A 180 -21.13 2.46 -5.87
C PHE A 180 -22.25 1.61 -5.26
N GLY A 181 -21.87 0.56 -4.55
CA GLY A 181 -22.82 -0.37 -3.93
C GLY A 181 -22.41 -0.77 -2.53
N ARG A 182 -23.16 -1.73 -1.96
CA ARG A 182 -22.95 -2.22 -0.57
C ARG A 182 -21.55 -2.81 -0.32
N ARG A 183 -20.85 -3.24 -1.37
CA ARG A 183 -19.50 -3.81 -1.30
C ARG A 183 -18.40 -2.82 -1.66
N THR A 184 -18.76 -1.57 -1.95
CA THR A 184 -17.77 -0.52 -2.22
C THR A 184 -17.14 -0.11 -0.90
N VAL A 185 -15.83 -0.24 -0.81
CA VAL A 185 -15.07 0.21 0.37
C VAL A 185 -14.75 1.69 0.20
N PHE A 186 -15.14 2.50 1.18
CA PHE A 186 -14.80 3.91 1.22
C PHE A 186 -13.72 4.16 2.27
N ILE A 187 -12.60 4.77 1.89
CA ILE A 187 -11.55 5.10 2.84
C ILE A 187 -11.21 6.59 2.82
N ARG A 188 -10.82 7.09 3.98
CA ARG A 188 -10.12 8.36 4.15
C ARG A 188 -8.83 8.09 4.92
N TRP A 189 -7.74 8.70 4.49
CA TRP A 189 -6.47 8.55 5.20
C TRP A 189 -6.38 9.56 6.35
N GLN A 190 -6.05 9.07 7.53
CA GLN A 190 -5.75 9.87 8.70
C GLN A 190 -4.28 9.64 9.06
N GLY A 191 -3.41 10.52 8.56
CA GLY A 191 -1.96 10.28 8.63
C GLY A 191 -1.58 9.06 7.79
N ARG A 192 -1.13 7.97 8.43
CA ARG A 192 -0.68 6.73 7.79
C ARG A 192 -1.70 5.59 7.87
N VAL A 193 -2.81 5.81 8.60
CA VAL A 193 -3.88 4.83 8.77
C VAL A 193 -5.02 5.14 7.80
N PRO A 194 -5.42 4.19 6.95
CA PRO A 194 -6.67 4.30 6.19
C PRO A 194 -7.86 3.95 7.09
N THR A 195 -8.80 4.88 7.20
CA THR A 195 -10.01 4.74 8.02
C THR A 195 -11.21 4.50 7.12
N LEU A 196 -12.02 3.50 7.45
CA LEU A 196 -13.28 3.24 6.76
C LEU A 196 -14.28 4.38 7.03
N ILE A 197 -14.90 4.89 5.97
CA ILE A 197 -15.93 5.93 6.06
C ILE A 197 -17.19 5.47 5.31
N SER A 198 -18.30 6.18 5.50
CA SER A 198 -19.49 6.06 4.65
C SER A 198 -19.38 7.01 3.44
N PRO A 199 -20.16 6.78 2.37
CA PRO A 199 -20.24 7.71 1.25
C PRO A 199 -20.66 9.13 1.67
N SER A 200 -21.53 9.24 2.67
CA SER A 200 -22.03 10.52 3.20
C SER A 200 -20.98 11.34 3.95
N GLN A 201 -19.85 10.72 4.31
CA GLN A 201 -18.74 11.41 4.96
C GLN A 201 -17.74 12.01 3.96
N LEU A 202 -17.89 11.74 2.66
CA LEU A 202 -17.13 12.42 1.61
C LEU A 202 -17.60 13.87 1.48
N THR A 203 -16.65 14.78 1.31
CA THR A 203 -16.93 16.20 1.17
C THR A 203 -16.71 16.64 -0.28
N VAL A 204 -17.57 17.53 -0.78
CA VAL A 204 -17.38 18.15 -2.09
C VAL A 204 -16.05 18.88 -2.12
N GLY A 205 -15.27 18.66 -3.18
CA GLY A 205 -13.88 19.14 -3.31
C GLY A 205 -12.84 18.11 -2.87
N ASP A 206 -13.21 17.01 -2.20
CA ASP A 206 -12.27 15.94 -1.83
C ASP A 206 -11.60 15.37 -3.09
N ARG A 207 -10.27 15.20 -3.02
CA ARG A 207 -9.50 14.53 -4.07
C ARG A 207 -9.60 13.02 -3.90
N ILE A 208 -10.41 12.37 -4.73
CA ILE A 208 -10.69 10.95 -4.60
C ILE A 208 -10.13 10.15 -5.77
N ARG A 209 -9.92 8.85 -5.50
CA ARG A 209 -9.63 7.82 -6.48
C ARG A 209 -10.78 6.82 -6.50
N VAL A 210 -11.28 6.55 -7.71
CA VAL A 210 -12.32 5.55 -7.95
C VAL A 210 -11.67 4.35 -8.63
N ARG A 211 -11.74 3.19 -7.98
CA ARG A 211 -11.15 1.92 -8.46
C ARG A 211 -12.26 0.96 -8.85
N ILE A 212 -12.27 0.57 -10.11
CA ILE A 212 -13.30 -0.30 -10.69
C ILE A 212 -12.64 -1.50 -11.36
N ARG A 213 -13.22 -2.68 -11.18
CA ARG A 213 -12.81 -3.95 -11.80
C ARG A 213 -13.84 -4.37 -12.84
N ALA A 214 -13.61 -3.94 -14.07
CA ALA A 214 -14.47 -4.22 -15.23
C ALA A 214 -13.71 -4.95 -16.34
N ARG A 215 -14.39 -5.46 -17.37
CA ARG A 215 -13.72 -6.14 -18.50
C ARG A 215 -12.77 -5.18 -19.21
N GLY A 216 -11.74 -5.72 -19.87
CA GLY A 216 -10.72 -4.89 -20.51
C GLY A 216 -11.22 -4.07 -21.69
N ASN A 217 -12.26 -4.54 -22.36
CA ASN A 217 -12.91 -3.92 -23.52
C ASN A 217 -14.21 -3.18 -23.18
N SER A 218 -14.50 -2.95 -21.90
CA SER A 218 -15.68 -2.19 -21.49
C SER A 218 -15.62 -0.75 -22.00
N SER A 219 -16.76 -0.21 -22.41
CA SER A 219 -16.90 1.23 -22.68
C SER A 219 -16.89 2.03 -21.37
N LEU A 220 -16.70 3.35 -21.46
CA LEU A 220 -16.71 4.23 -20.28
C LEU A 220 -18.02 4.10 -19.49
N GLY A 221 -19.17 4.20 -20.16
CA GLY A 221 -20.48 4.03 -19.51
C GLY A 221 -20.69 2.66 -18.87
N GLN A 222 -20.13 1.57 -19.43
CA GLN A 222 -20.16 0.25 -18.78
C GLN A 222 -19.28 0.20 -17.52
N VAL A 223 -18.16 0.91 -17.53
CA VAL A 223 -17.27 1.02 -16.37
C VAL A 223 -17.93 1.85 -15.29
N GLU A 224 -18.51 2.99 -15.64
CA GLU A 224 -19.27 3.87 -14.75
C GLU A 224 -20.46 3.17 -14.08
N ALA A 225 -21.18 2.33 -14.82
CA ALA A 225 -22.28 1.53 -14.28
C ALA A 225 -21.83 0.35 -13.41
N THR A 226 -20.55 -0.03 -13.45
CA THR A 226 -20.01 -1.11 -12.61
C THR A 226 -19.68 -0.55 -11.23
N PRO A 227 -20.25 -1.09 -10.14
CA PRO A 227 -19.98 -0.59 -8.80
C PRO A 227 -18.48 -0.57 -8.48
N ALA A 228 -17.99 0.57 -7.99
CA ALA A 228 -16.62 0.73 -7.57
C ALA A 228 -16.25 -0.29 -6.49
N ASN A 229 -15.05 -0.85 -6.58
CA ASN A 229 -14.52 -1.70 -5.52
C ASN A 229 -14.07 -0.85 -4.34
N HIS A 230 -13.46 0.29 -4.64
CA HIS A 230 -12.85 1.15 -3.65
C HIS A 230 -12.90 2.61 -4.08
N VAL A 231 -13.27 3.47 -3.15
CA VAL A 231 -13.34 4.92 -3.31
C VAL A 231 -12.63 5.56 -2.14
N GLY A 232 -11.74 6.51 -2.39
CA GLY A 232 -11.09 7.21 -1.30
C GLY A 232 -9.93 8.05 -1.75
N GLU A 233 -9.40 8.82 -0.81
CA GLU A 233 -8.23 9.65 -1.06
C GLU A 233 -7.01 8.78 -1.41
N HIS A 234 -6.08 9.38 -2.16
CA HIS A 234 -4.76 8.79 -2.25
C HIS A 234 -4.14 8.74 -0.86
N GLU A 235 -3.44 7.65 -0.56
CA GLU A 235 -2.56 7.62 0.59
C GLU A 235 -1.66 8.86 0.58
N PRO A 236 -1.70 9.70 1.63
CA PRO A 236 -0.90 10.89 1.67
C PRO A 236 0.57 10.47 1.64
N ALA A 237 1.40 11.23 0.92
CA ALA A 237 2.81 11.20 1.21
C ALA A 237 2.93 11.73 2.64
N ALA A 238 2.97 10.84 3.65
CA ALA A 238 2.91 11.16 5.08
C ALA A 238 3.54 12.53 5.37
N SER A 239 2.78 13.43 5.95
CA SER A 239 3.25 14.78 6.29
C SER A 239 4.53 14.67 7.11
N SER A 240 5.56 15.36 6.62
CA SER A 240 6.86 15.53 7.26
C SER A 240 6.78 16.35 8.54
#